data_AF-A0A814W375-F1
#
_entry.id   AF-A0A814W375-F1
#
_cell.length_a   1.000
_cell.length_b   1.000
_cell.length_c   1.000
_cell.angle_alpha   90.00
_cell.angle_beta   90.00
_cell.angle_gamma   90.00
#
_symmetry.space_group_name_H-M   'P 1'
#
loop_
_entity.id
_entity.type
_entity.pdbx_description
1 polymer ?
#
loop_
_entity_poly.entity_id
_entity_poly.type
_entity_poly.pdbx_seq_one_letter_code
_entity_poly.pdbx_strand_id
1 'polypeptide(L)'
;NEFLAQIERIGNLIEVQPNVLYSMTEAKLVGEAANWFTANRATLTEWKDLKAQMLTRFKPVTSSSQLFEKLTKRRQGPDESIITYYFFFSVIKLCREYDPSMSDKNSFLEKGMKDELIIQVKRQISRSAFRGQAQRPHLFPSRVGMQR
;
A
#
# COMPACT_ATOMS: atom_id res chain seq x y z
N ASN A 1 -7.95 -9.12 6.42
CA ASN A 1 -9.36 -9.26 6.81
C ASN A 1 -9.43 -9.01 8.32
N GLU A 2 -9.86 -7.81 8.72
CA GLU A 2 -9.80 -7.33 10.12
C GLU A 2 -10.68 -8.17 11.07
N PHE A 3 -11.79 -8.70 10.56
CA PHE A 3 -12.72 -9.56 11.30
C PHE A 3 -12.06 -10.84 11.84
N LEU A 4 -11.42 -11.63 10.97
CA LEU A 4 -10.74 -12.86 11.39
C LEU A 4 -9.56 -12.57 12.33
N ALA A 5 -8.82 -11.48 12.07
CA ALA A 5 -7.72 -11.05 12.94
C ALA A 5 -8.20 -10.67 14.35
N GLN A 6 -9.40 -10.11 14.50
CA GLN A 6 -9.99 -9.83 15.80
C GLN A 6 -10.38 -11.11 16.56
N ILE A 7 -10.98 -12.09 15.87
CA ILE A 7 -11.35 -13.38 16.47
C ILE A 7 -10.11 -14.13 16.96
N GLU A 8 -9.06 -14.20 16.14
CA GLU A 8 -7.79 -14.84 16.52
C GLU A 8 -7.11 -14.12 17.67
N ARG A 9 -7.13 -12.78 17.69
CA ARG A 9 -6.58 -12.00 18.80
C ARG A 9 -7.29 -12.30 20.11
N ILE A 10 -8.63 -12.31 20.10
CA ILE A 10 -9.40 -12.66 21.30
C ILE A 10 -9.06 -14.09 21.70
N GLY A 11 -9.13 -15.05 20.78
CA GLY A 11 -8.87 -16.45 21.10
C GLY A 11 -7.46 -16.72 21.64
N ASN A 12 -6.44 -16.01 21.13
CA ASN A 12 -5.08 -16.09 21.65
C ASN A 12 -4.97 -15.52 23.07
N LEU A 13 -5.71 -14.45 23.40
CA LEU A 13 -5.71 -13.86 24.75
C LEU A 13 -6.31 -14.80 25.80
N ILE A 14 -7.23 -15.68 25.40
CA ILE A 14 -7.90 -16.64 26.29
C ILE A 14 -7.47 -18.09 26.04
N GLU A 15 -6.40 -18.30 25.26
CA GLU A 15 -5.80 -19.60 24.94
C GLU A 15 -6.80 -20.67 24.48
N VAL A 16 -7.79 -20.28 23.68
CA VAL A 16 -8.84 -21.22 23.25
C VAL A 16 -8.42 -22.10 22.09
N GLN A 17 -8.98 -23.30 22.08
CA GLN A 17 -8.77 -24.28 21.02
C GLN A 17 -9.44 -23.88 19.69
N PRO A 18 -8.99 -24.41 18.53
CA PRO A 18 -9.51 -24.04 17.21
C PRO A 18 -11.03 -24.26 17.02
N ASN A 19 -11.62 -25.25 17.69
CA ASN A 19 -13.07 -25.48 17.68
C ASN A 19 -13.86 -24.33 18.35
N VAL A 20 -13.27 -23.65 19.33
CA VAL A 20 -13.85 -22.46 19.95
C VAL A 20 -13.76 -21.27 19.00
N LEU A 21 -12.63 -21.09 18.30
CA LEU A 21 -12.49 -20.07 17.25
C LEU A 21 -13.54 -20.25 16.13
N TYR A 22 -13.77 -21.51 15.74
CA TYR A 22 -14.83 -21.88 14.80
C TYR A 22 -16.21 -21.44 15.30
N SER A 23 -16.56 -21.81 16.53
CA SER A 23 -17.87 -21.49 17.13
C SER A 23 -18.06 -19.98 17.33
N MET A 24 -17.01 -19.27 17.74
CA MET A 24 -17.00 -17.80 17.86
C MET A 24 -17.20 -17.12 16.52
N THR A 25 -16.65 -17.70 15.46
CA THR A 25 -16.80 -17.18 14.10
C THR A 25 -18.23 -17.37 13.64
N GLU A 26 -18.77 -18.59 13.72
CA GLU A 26 -20.18 -18.91 13.40
C GLU A 26 -21.14 -17.97 14.13
N ALA A 27 -20.98 -17.79 15.45
CA ALA A 27 -21.85 -16.93 16.26
C ALA A 27 -21.78 -15.44 15.89
N LYS A 28 -20.71 -14.98 15.23
CA LYS A 28 -20.53 -13.59 14.82
C LYS A 28 -20.90 -13.33 13.37
N LEU A 29 -21.20 -14.37 12.58
CA LEU A 29 -21.63 -14.19 11.19
C LEU A 29 -23.04 -13.61 11.16
N VAL A 30 -23.24 -12.65 10.26
CA VAL A 30 -24.54 -12.00 10.04
C VAL A 30 -24.76 -11.80 8.54
N GLY A 31 -26.03 -11.64 8.14
CA GLY A 31 -26.42 -11.32 6.77
C GLY A 31 -25.90 -12.32 5.73
N GLU A 32 -25.32 -11.81 4.64
CA GLU A 32 -24.80 -12.64 3.54
C GLU A 32 -23.73 -13.65 4.00
N ALA A 33 -22.89 -13.28 4.97
CA ALA A 33 -21.86 -14.17 5.50
C ALA A 33 -22.45 -15.35 6.28
N ALA A 34 -23.51 -15.12 7.06
CA ALA A 34 -24.24 -16.18 7.75
C ALA A 34 -24.91 -17.12 6.73
N ASN A 35 -25.62 -16.57 5.74
CA ASN A 35 -26.31 -17.35 4.71
C ASN A 35 -25.33 -18.24 3.91
N TRP A 36 -24.19 -17.68 3.52
CA TRP A 36 -23.13 -18.43 2.84
C TRP A 36 -22.58 -19.56 3.72
N PHE A 37 -22.30 -19.27 5.00
CA PHE A 37 -21.78 -20.27 5.91
C PHE A 37 -22.78 -21.41 6.13
N THR A 38 -24.07 -21.12 6.33
CA THR A 38 -25.11 -22.15 6.46
C THR A 38 -25.18 -23.05 5.23
N ALA A 39 -25.07 -22.48 4.03
CA ALA A 39 -25.06 -23.25 2.77
C ALA A 39 -23.82 -24.15 2.60
N ASN A 40 -22.71 -23.81 3.26
CA ASN A 40 -21.43 -24.54 3.15
C ASN A 40 -21.06 -25.28 4.45
N ARG A 41 -21.96 -25.33 5.44
CA ARG A 41 -21.68 -25.87 6.78
C ARG A 41 -21.22 -27.32 6.77
N ALA A 42 -21.74 -28.11 5.82
CA ALA A 42 -21.39 -29.51 5.67
C ALA A 42 -19.94 -29.74 5.20
N THR A 43 -19.33 -28.75 4.53
CA THR A 43 -17.97 -28.84 3.97
C THR A 43 -16.93 -28.05 4.76
N LEU A 44 -17.36 -27.24 5.73
CA LEU A 44 -16.52 -26.39 6.56
C LEU A 44 -16.47 -26.94 7.98
N THR A 45 -15.84 -28.08 8.22
CA THR A 45 -15.84 -28.73 9.54
C THR A 45 -14.70 -28.30 10.45
N GLU A 46 -13.61 -27.77 9.88
CA GLU A 46 -12.43 -27.33 10.62
C GLU A 46 -12.24 -25.81 10.55
N TRP A 47 -11.66 -25.25 11.62
CA TRP A 47 -11.29 -23.83 11.67
C TRP A 47 -10.39 -23.41 10.51
N LYS A 48 -9.44 -24.27 10.15
CA LYS A 48 -8.49 -24.01 9.06
C LYS A 48 -9.20 -23.81 7.72
N ASP A 49 -10.17 -24.67 7.41
CA ASP A 49 -10.92 -24.63 6.16
C ASP A 49 -11.89 -23.45 6.14
N LEU A 50 -12.59 -23.20 7.25
CA LEU A 50 -13.45 -22.03 7.41
C LEU A 50 -12.66 -20.74 7.17
N LYS A 51 -11.49 -20.61 7.82
CA LYS A 51 -10.62 -19.44 7.66
C LYS A 51 -10.18 -19.25 6.21
N ALA A 52 -9.70 -20.32 5.56
CA ALA A 52 -9.22 -20.24 4.18
C ALA A 52 -10.35 -19.84 3.20
N GLN A 53 -11.53 -20.43 3.35
CA GLN A 53 -12.68 -20.11 2.50
C GLN A 53 -13.23 -18.71 2.78
N MET A 54 -13.30 -18.26 4.04
CA MET A 54 -13.69 -16.90 4.38
C MET A 54 -12.73 -15.85 3.81
N LEU A 55 -11.42 -16.11 3.87
CA LEU A 55 -10.41 -15.22 3.27
C LEU A 55 -10.52 -15.15 1.75
N THR A 56 -10.97 -16.23 1.12
CA THR A 56 -11.16 -16.31 -0.34
C THR A 56 -12.47 -15.63 -0.76
N ARG A 57 -13.58 -15.99 -0.11
CA ARG A 57 -14.95 -15.54 -0.45
C ARG A 57 -15.22 -14.09 -0.06
N PHE A 58 -14.67 -13.65 1.07
CA PHE A 58 -14.76 -12.28 1.59
C PHE A 58 -13.41 -11.59 1.54
N LYS A 59 -12.57 -11.96 0.56
CA LYS A 59 -11.39 -11.17 0.23
C LYS A 59 -11.87 -9.73 0.04
N PRO A 60 -11.27 -8.73 0.70
CA PRO A 60 -11.59 -7.34 0.42
C PRO A 60 -11.43 -7.15 -1.08
N VAL A 61 -12.54 -6.97 -1.78
CA VAL A 61 -12.54 -6.63 -3.20
C VAL A 61 -12.13 -5.18 -3.25
N THR A 62 -10.84 -4.94 -3.13
CA THR A 62 -10.24 -3.89 -3.91
C THR A 62 -9.58 -4.64 -5.04
N SER A 63 -10.33 -4.86 -6.13
CA SER A 63 -9.75 -5.49 -7.32
C SER A 63 -8.50 -4.69 -7.71
N SER A 64 -7.51 -5.34 -8.31
CA SER A 64 -6.31 -4.63 -8.81
C SER A 64 -6.73 -3.40 -9.65
N SER A 65 -7.81 -3.52 -10.43
CA SER A 65 -8.42 -2.39 -11.15
C SER A 65 -8.96 -1.28 -10.25
N GLN A 66 -9.68 -1.57 -9.16
CA GLN A 66 -10.17 -0.56 -8.21
C GLN A 66 -9.04 0.08 -7.42
N LEU A 67 -7.99 -0.66 -7.07
CA LEU A 67 -6.79 -0.10 -6.44
C LEU A 67 -6.07 0.84 -7.39
N PHE A 68 -5.90 0.44 -8.64
CA PHE A 68 -5.32 1.28 -9.69
C PHE A 68 -6.17 2.54 -9.94
N GLU A 69 -7.49 2.40 -9.96
CA GLU A 69 -8.41 3.53 -10.12
C GLU A 69 -8.33 4.49 -8.92
N LYS A 70 -8.28 3.98 -7.69
CA LYS A 70 -8.07 4.80 -6.50
C LYS A 70 -6.71 5.50 -6.53
N LEU A 71 -5.67 4.80 -6.98
CA LEU A 71 -4.31 5.34 -7.10
C LEU A 71 -4.25 6.47 -8.14
N THR A 72 -4.84 6.26 -9.33
CA THR A 72 -4.87 7.24 -10.42
C THR A 72 -5.73 8.46 -10.11
N LYS A 73 -6.80 8.31 -9.33
CA LYS A 73 -7.71 9.40 -8.93
C LYS A 73 -7.26 10.14 -7.67
N ARG A 74 -6.31 9.61 -6.91
CA ARG A 74 -5.86 10.24 -5.66
C ARG A 74 -5.21 11.60 -5.96
N ARG A 75 -5.71 12.64 -5.30
CA ARG A 75 -5.19 14.02 -5.33
C ARG A 75 -5.03 14.54 -3.92
N GLN A 76 -3.96 15.27 -3.64
CA GLN A 76 -3.72 15.88 -2.34
C GLN A 76 -4.86 16.83 -1.99
N GLY A 77 -5.47 16.63 -0.82
CA GLY A 77 -6.58 17.47 -0.34
C GLY A 77 -6.16 18.93 -0.09
N PRO A 78 -7.11 19.88 -0.09
CA PRO A 78 -6.81 21.30 0.11
C PRO A 78 -6.13 21.61 1.45
N ASP A 79 -6.47 20.87 2.51
CA ASP A 79 -5.85 21.02 3.83
C ASP A 79 -4.89 19.87 4.18
N GLU A 80 -4.64 18.98 3.22
CA GLU A 80 -3.82 17.81 3.44
C GLU A 80 -2.33 18.15 3.34
N SER A 81 -1.57 17.81 4.39
CA SER A 81 -0.12 17.93 4.37
C SER A 81 0.53 16.95 3.39
N ILE A 82 1.68 17.32 2.81
CA ILE A 82 2.42 16.43 1.90
C ILE A 82 2.86 15.12 2.57
N ILE A 83 3.16 15.17 3.88
CA ILE A 83 3.55 14.02 4.69
C ILE A 83 2.37 13.05 4.84
N THR A 84 1.17 13.56 5.10
CA THR A 84 -0.06 12.77 5.18
C THR A 84 -0.39 12.13 3.83
N TYR A 85 -0.28 12.92 2.76
CA TYR A 85 -0.54 12.50 1.38
C TYR A 85 0.41 11.36 0.94
N TYR A 86 1.71 11.53 1.19
CA TYR A 86 2.77 10.60 0.77
C TYR A 86 2.84 9.35 1.69
N PHE A 87 3.07 9.55 2.99
CA PHE A 87 3.57 8.51 3.88
C PHE A 87 2.47 7.81 4.66
N PHE A 88 1.58 8.58 5.30
CA PHE A 88 0.79 8.01 6.40
C PHE A 88 -0.47 7.30 5.93
N PHE A 89 -1.17 7.77 4.88
CA PHE A 89 -2.51 7.24 4.61
C PHE A 89 -2.93 7.03 3.15
N SER A 90 -2.07 7.30 2.17
CA SER A 90 -2.56 7.34 0.78
C SER A 90 -1.69 6.65 -0.25
N VAL A 91 -0.70 7.34 -0.83
CA VAL A 91 -0.11 6.85 -2.08
C VAL A 91 0.75 5.60 -1.85
N ILE A 92 1.64 5.60 -0.85
CA ILE A 92 2.51 4.44 -0.58
C ILE A 92 1.71 3.23 -0.11
N LYS A 93 0.65 3.44 0.68
CA LYS A 93 -0.23 2.36 1.13
C LYS A 93 -0.98 1.72 -0.04
N LEU A 94 -1.58 2.53 -0.91
CA LEU A 94 -2.27 2.07 -2.12
C LEU A 94 -1.30 1.37 -3.09
N CYS A 95 -0.09 1.89 -3.27
CA CYS A 95 0.93 1.22 -4.08
C CYS A 95 1.29 -0.16 -3.51
N ARG A 96 1.49 -0.29 -2.19
CA ARG A 96 1.80 -1.58 -1.55
C ARG A 96 0.65 -2.58 -1.64
N GLU A 97 -0.59 -2.10 -1.54
CA GLU A 97 -1.79 -2.94 -1.69
C GLU A 97 -2.01 -3.39 -3.15
N TYR A 98 -1.66 -2.53 -4.12
CA TYR A 98 -1.75 -2.83 -5.55
C TYR A 98 -0.64 -3.78 -6.03
N ASP A 99 0.61 -3.43 -5.74
CA ASP A 99 1.81 -4.21 -6.06
C ASP A 99 2.96 -3.83 -5.10
N PRO A 100 3.33 -4.72 -4.16
CA PRO A 100 4.44 -4.49 -3.24
C PRO A 100 5.76 -4.13 -3.95
N SER A 101 5.98 -4.67 -5.14
CA SER A 101 7.20 -4.50 -5.95
C SER A 101 7.14 -3.34 -6.94
N MET A 102 6.08 -2.52 -6.92
CA MET A 102 5.88 -1.43 -7.87
C MET A 102 7.09 -0.47 -7.88
N SER A 103 7.71 -0.34 -9.05
CA SER A 103 8.87 0.52 -9.30
C SER A 103 8.47 1.98 -9.55
N ASP A 104 7.31 2.23 -10.14
CA ASP A 104 6.87 3.56 -10.59
C ASP A 104 5.99 4.31 -9.57
N LYS A 105 6.32 4.20 -8.28
CA LYS A 105 5.56 4.86 -7.21
C LYS A 105 5.58 6.40 -7.33
N ASN A 106 6.67 6.93 -7.88
CA ASN A 106 6.89 8.37 -7.98
C ASN A 106 5.96 9.04 -9.01
N SER A 107 5.58 8.37 -10.10
CA SER A 107 4.71 8.98 -11.11
C SER A 107 3.30 9.27 -10.60
N PHE A 108 2.76 8.40 -9.74
CA PHE A 108 1.46 8.63 -9.08
C PHE A 108 1.53 9.76 -8.07
N LEU A 109 2.68 9.90 -7.42
CA LEU A 109 2.89 10.98 -6.48
C LEU A 109 2.89 12.34 -7.20
N GLU A 110 3.70 12.46 -8.24
CA GLU A 110 3.85 13.68 -9.04
C GLU A 110 2.52 14.13 -9.65
N LYS A 111 1.70 13.18 -10.14
CA LYS A 111 0.41 13.49 -10.78
C LYS A 111 -0.68 13.96 -9.82
N GLY A 112 -0.54 13.69 -8.52
CA GLY A 112 -1.58 14.03 -7.55
C GLY A 112 -1.18 15.05 -6.48
N MET A 113 0.08 15.50 -6.46
CA MET A 113 0.51 16.62 -5.61
C MET A 113 -0.13 17.94 -6.05
N LYS A 114 -0.24 18.90 -5.12
CA LYS A 114 -0.61 20.29 -5.45
C LYS A 114 0.43 20.92 -6.38
N ASP A 115 -0.03 21.69 -7.36
CA ASP A 115 0.82 22.38 -8.34
C ASP A 115 1.88 23.27 -7.67
N GLU A 116 1.51 23.96 -6.59
CA GLU A 116 2.42 24.81 -5.81
C GLU A 116 3.61 24.03 -5.27
N LEU A 117 3.37 22.81 -4.78
CA LEU A 117 4.42 21.92 -4.27
C LEU A 117 5.25 21.33 -5.42
N ILE A 118 4.61 20.98 -6.54
CA ILE A 118 5.33 20.50 -7.74
C ILE A 118 6.31 21.57 -8.24
N ILE A 119 5.90 22.84 -8.27
CA ILE A 119 6.75 23.96 -8.67
C ILE A 119 7.93 24.11 -7.70
N GLN A 120 7.69 24.01 -6.39
CA GLN A 120 8.75 24.09 -5.38
C GLN A 120 9.76 22.94 -5.51
N VAL A 121 9.28 21.70 -5.66
CA VAL A 121 10.13 20.51 -5.85
C VAL A 121 10.97 20.64 -7.12
N LYS A 122 10.36 20.99 -8.26
CA LYS A 122 11.09 21.19 -9.52
C LYS A 122 12.15 22.28 -9.39
N ARG A 123 11.83 23.42 -8.77
CA ARG A 123 12.80 24.51 -8.50
C ARG A 123 13.96 24.04 -7.63
N GLN A 124 13.70 23.20 -6.63
CA GLN A 124 14.73 22.70 -5.73
C GLN A 124 15.64 21.69 -6.41
N ILE A 125 15.10 20.80 -7.25
CA ILE A 125 15.88 19.88 -8.10
C ILE A 125 16.78 20.64 -9.09
N SER A 126 16.25 21.66 -9.76
CA SER A 126 17.07 22.48 -10.67
C SER A 126 18.21 23.20 -9.94
N ARG A 127 17.97 23.68 -8.71
CA ARG A 127 18.99 24.33 -7.88
C ARG A 127 20.07 23.35 -7.41
N SER A 128 19.72 22.13 -7.03
CA SER A 128 20.71 21.11 -6.63
C SER A 128 21.50 20.57 -7.81
N ALA A 129 20.88 20.41 -8.99
CA ALA A 129 21.57 20.04 -10.22
C ALA A 129 22.59 21.11 -10.65
N PHE A 130 22.22 22.39 -10.55
CA PHE A 130 23.12 23.51 -10.84
C PHE A 130 24.30 23.59 -9.86
N ARG A 131 24.05 23.37 -8.56
CA ARG A 131 25.14 23.29 -7.56
C ARG A 131 26.09 22.11 -7.79
N GLY A 132 25.58 20.96 -8.26
CA GLY A 132 26.40 19.80 -8.62
C GLY A 132 27.29 20.02 -9.85
N GLN A 133 26.85 20.83 -10.82
CA GLN A 133 27.65 21.20 -11.99
C GLN A 133 28.71 22.26 -11.67
N ALA A 134 28.44 23.20 -10.77
CA ALA A 134 29.40 24.20 -10.32
C ALA A 134 30.59 23.62 -9.53
N GLN A 135 30.48 22.38 -9.03
CA GLN A 135 31.52 21.69 -8.26
C GLN A 135 32.41 20.73 -9.08
N ARG A 136 32.30 20.72 -10.43
CA ARG A 136 33.28 20.03 -11.28
C ARG A 136 34.16 21.05 -12.02
N PRO A 137 35.25 21.54 -11.40
CA PRO A 137 36.28 22.23 -12.14
C PRO A 137 36.88 21.27 -13.16
N HIS A 138 36.99 21.79 -14.36
CA HIS A 138 37.45 21.17 -15.59
C HIS A 138 38.88 20.67 -15.39
N LEU A 139 39.08 19.35 -15.46
CA LEU A 139 40.41 18.77 -15.65
C LEU A 139 40.87 19.16 -17.07
N PHE A 140 41.58 20.28 -17.19
CA PHE A 140 42.34 20.61 -18.39
C PHE A 140 43.49 19.60 -18.53
N PRO A 141 43.65 18.92 -19.69
CA PRO A 141 44.86 18.16 -19.93
C PRO A 141 46.01 19.13 -20.22
N SER A 142 47.04 19.09 -19.37
CA SER A 142 48.32 19.74 -19.61
C SER A 142 48.88 19.29 -20.95
N ARG A 143 49.04 20.24 -21.89
CA ARG A 143 49.85 20.02 -23.10
C ARG A 143 51.29 19.76 -22.67
N VAL A 144 51.71 18.50 -22.77
CA VAL A 144 53.12 18.13 -22.69
C VAL A 144 53.82 18.63 -23.96
N GLY A 145 54.95 19.31 -23.73
CA GLY A 145 55.73 20.01 -24.72
C GLY A 145 56.26 19.14 -25.85
N MET A 146 56.31 19.77 -27.00
CA MET A 146 56.98 19.38 -28.24
C MET A 146 58.50 19.55 -28.03
N GLN A 147 59.28 18.48 -28.12
CA GLN A 147 60.72 18.58 -28.40
C GLN A 147 61.00 17.83 -29.69
N ARG A 148 61.64 18.56 -30.62
CA ARG A 148 62.32 18.06 -31.82
C ARG A 148 63.74 17.67 -31.45
#